data_AF-A0A1I9Q330-F1
#
_entry.id   AF-A0A1I9Q330-F1
#
_cell.length_a   1.000
_cell.length_b   1.000
_cell.length_c   1.000
_cell.angle_alpha   90.00
_cell.angle_beta   90.00
_cell.angle_gamma   90.00
#
_symmetry.space_group_name_H-M   'P 1'
#
loop_
_entity.id
_entity.type
_entity.pdbx_description
1 polymer ?
#
loop_
_entity_poly.entity_id
_entity_poly.type
_entity_poly.pdbx_seq_one_letter_code
_entity_poly.pdbx_strand_id
1 'polypeptide(L)'
;ARSLFVITGAGVSTESGLPDYRSEGTGLVARRPNFKPTNYQDFMKKESTRKIYWARSFAGWSYQTQRQPNVTHYTLANWEDKGKISCLVTQNVDRLHHKSGSKKIVELH
;
A
#
# COMPACT_ATOMS: atom_id res chain seq x y z
N ALA A 1 9.65 -10.31 23.02
CA ALA A 1 10.29 -9.06 22.57
C ALA A 1 9.83 -7.92 23.47
N ARG A 2 10.74 -7.07 23.95
CA ARG A 2 10.41 -5.98 24.90
C ARG A 2 9.83 -4.73 24.22
N SER A 3 9.85 -4.66 22.89
CA SER A 3 9.06 -3.76 22.03
C SER A 3 9.39 -4.06 20.55
N LEU A 4 8.41 -4.27 19.68
CA LEU A 4 8.63 -4.55 18.24
C LEU A 4 8.47 -3.27 17.40
N PHE A 5 9.41 -3.06 16.48
CA PHE A 5 9.31 -2.09 15.40
C PHE A 5 9.00 -2.84 14.11
N VAL A 6 7.95 -2.44 13.38
CA VAL A 6 7.46 -3.13 12.18
C VAL A 6 7.56 -2.21 10.97
N ILE A 7 8.13 -2.70 9.87
CA ILE A 7 8.06 -2.06 8.55
C ILE A 7 7.28 -2.98 7.61
N THR A 8 6.29 -2.44 6.89
CA THR A 8 5.58 -3.18 5.84
C THR A 8 5.73 -2.52 4.47
N GLY A 9 5.60 -3.34 3.42
CA GLY A 9 5.49 -2.89 2.03
C GLY A 9 4.37 -3.64 1.30
N ALA A 10 4.29 -3.51 -0.02
CA ALA A 10 3.14 -3.96 -0.80
C ALA A 10 2.86 -5.48 -0.67
N GLY A 11 3.88 -6.28 -0.36
CA GLY A 11 3.76 -7.72 -0.11
C GLY A 11 2.67 -8.07 0.92
N VAL A 12 2.53 -7.27 1.99
CA VAL A 12 1.52 -7.51 3.04
C VAL A 12 0.08 -7.45 2.52
N SER A 13 -0.15 -6.77 1.39
CA SER A 13 -1.47 -6.54 0.80
C SER A 13 -1.78 -7.45 -0.39
N THR A 14 -0.87 -8.35 -0.76
CA THR A 14 -1.05 -9.29 -1.88
C THR A 14 -2.22 -10.24 -1.66
N GLU A 15 -2.38 -10.77 -0.46
CA GLU A 15 -3.53 -11.60 -0.07
C GLU A 15 -4.85 -10.80 0.02
N SER A 16 -4.78 -9.48 0.08
CA SER A 16 -5.95 -8.59 -0.08
C SER A 16 -6.29 -8.34 -1.56
N GLY A 17 -5.56 -9.01 -2.46
CA GLY A 17 -5.66 -8.98 -3.92
C GLY A 17 -5.11 -7.71 -4.57
N LEU A 18 -4.33 -6.91 -3.84
CA LEU A 18 -3.55 -5.80 -4.41
C LEU A 18 -2.20 -6.36 -4.91
N PRO A 19 -1.83 -6.16 -6.18
CA PRO A 19 -0.54 -6.62 -6.65
C PRO A 19 0.59 -5.86 -5.97
N ASP A 20 1.69 -6.54 -5.69
CA ASP A 20 2.93 -5.85 -5.36
C ASP A 20 3.62 -5.33 -6.64
N TYR A 21 4.78 -4.70 -6.49
CA TYR A 21 5.50 -4.14 -7.63
C TYR A 21 6.43 -5.15 -8.31
N ARG A 22 7.08 -6.03 -7.55
CA ARG A 22 8.33 -6.70 -7.97
C ARG A 22 8.32 -8.22 -7.82
N SER A 23 7.26 -8.85 -7.32
CA SER A 23 7.20 -10.31 -7.27
C SER A 23 7.35 -10.90 -8.66
N GLU A 24 8.16 -11.95 -8.77
CA GLU A 24 8.37 -12.67 -10.03
C GLU A 24 7.05 -13.25 -10.54
N GLY A 25 6.79 -13.11 -11.84
CA GLY A 25 5.56 -13.59 -12.52
C GLY A 25 4.24 -12.89 -12.13
N THR A 26 4.18 -12.22 -10.98
CA THR A 26 2.91 -11.70 -10.42
C THR A 26 2.90 -10.21 -10.12
N GLY A 27 4.05 -9.60 -9.88
CA GLY A 27 4.19 -8.16 -9.60
C GLY A 27 3.87 -7.28 -10.82
N LEU A 28 3.52 -6.02 -10.57
CA LEU A 28 3.14 -5.07 -11.61
C LEU A 28 4.20 -4.92 -12.71
N VAL A 29 5.49 -4.88 -12.37
CA VAL A 29 6.58 -4.76 -13.34
C VAL A 29 6.66 -5.99 -14.26
N ALA A 30 6.46 -7.19 -13.71
CA ALA A 30 6.47 -8.43 -14.48
C ALA A 30 5.22 -8.57 -15.37
N ARG A 31 4.03 -8.21 -14.86
CA ARG A 31 2.76 -8.32 -15.61
C ARG A 31 2.56 -7.21 -16.65
N ARG A 32 3.22 -6.07 -16.49
CA ARG A 32 3.08 -4.90 -17.36
C ARG A 32 4.47 -4.34 -17.71
N PRO A 33 5.13 -4.85 -18.76
CA PRO A 33 6.50 -4.44 -19.12
C PRO A 33 6.65 -2.93 -19.38
N ASN A 34 5.57 -2.28 -19.83
CA ASN A 34 5.53 -0.83 -20.09
C ASN A 34 5.02 -0.01 -18.90
N PHE A 35 4.83 -0.63 -17.73
CA PHE A 35 4.43 0.10 -16.53
C PHE A 35 5.57 1.00 -16.08
N LYS A 36 5.30 2.31 -16.08
CA LYS A 36 6.17 3.32 -15.49
C LYS A 36 5.38 4.11 -14.45
N PRO A 37 5.84 4.16 -13.19
CA PRO A 37 5.30 5.09 -12.22
C PRO A 37 5.31 6.52 -12.77
N THR A 38 4.32 7.30 -12.39
CA THR A 38 4.29 8.72 -12.77
C THR A 38 5.44 9.44 -12.05
N ASN A 39 6.35 10.05 -12.81
CA ASN A 39 7.43 10.84 -12.23
C ASN A 39 6.87 12.15 -11.64
N TYR A 40 7.29 12.51 -10.43
CA TYR A 40 6.83 13.72 -9.73
C TYR A 40 7.08 15.00 -10.54
N GLN A 41 8.25 15.15 -11.15
CA GLN A 41 8.57 16.35 -11.92
C GLN A 41 7.66 16.50 -13.14
N ASP A 42 7.36 15.38 -13.83
CA ASP A 42 6.43 15.39 -14.95
C ASP A 42 5.00 15.72 -14.51
N PHE A 43 4.54 15.17 -13.38
CA PHE A 43 3.23 15.49 -12.81
C PHE A 43 3.09 17.00 -12.52
N MET A 44 4.13 17.61 -11.96
CA MET A 44 4.13 19.05 -11.65
C MET A 44 4.19 19.90 -12.91
N LYS A 45 5.02 19.54 -13.89
CA LYS A 45 5.29 20.38 -15.07
C LYS A 45 4.32 20.20 -16.23
N LYS A 46 3.63 19.05 -16.34
CA LYS A 46 2.85 18.70 -17.54
C LYS A 46 1.39 18.42 -17.19
N GLU A 47 0.48 19.24 -17.73
CA GLU A 47 -0.96 19.04 -17.57
C GLU A 47 -1.43 17.70 -18.17
N SER A 48 -0.88 17.30 -19.32
CA SER A 48 -1.18 16.01 -19.95
C SER A 48 -0.86 14.82 -19.04
N THR A 49 0.25 14.88 -18.31
CA THR A 49 0.61 13.88 -17.30
C THR A 49 -0.43 13.83 -16.17
N ARG A 50 -0.89 14.98 -15.67
CA ARG A 50 -1.94 15.03 -14.63
C ARG A 50 -3.27 14.47 -15.13
N LYS A 51 -3.67 14.79 -16.36
CA LYS A 51 -4.90 14.25 -16.97
C LYS A 51 -4.88 12.73 -17.01
N ILE A 52 -3.77 12.14 -17.50
CA ILE A 52 -3.63 10.68 -17.57
C ILE A 52 -3.57 10.05 -16.17
N TYR A 53 -2.83 10.65 -15.24
CA TYR A 53 -2.76 10.19 -13.85
C TYR A 53 -4.15 10.15 -13.22
N TRP A 54 -4.88 11.26 -13.23
CA TRP A 54 -6.19 11.35 -12.61
C TRP A 54 -7.24 10.49 -13.29
N ALA A 55 -7.22 10.37 -14.62
CA ALA A 55 -8.12 9.46 -15.34
C ALA A 55 -7.92 7.99 -14.90
N ARG A 56 -6.67 7.54 -14.76
CA ARG A 56 -6.35 6.19 -14.28
C ARG A 56 -6.71 6.01 -12.80
N SER A 57 -6.37 6.97 -11.95
CA SER A 57 -6.69 6.94 -10.52
C SER A 57 -8.20 6.88 -10.31
N PHE A 58 -8.97 7.68 -11.05
CA PHE A 58 -10.43 7.66 -10.99
C PHE A 58 -11.00 6.30 -11.42
N ALA A 59 -10.55 5.76 -12.56
CA ALA A 59 -11.01 4.46 -13.05
C ALA A 59 -10.69 3.30 -12.09
N GLY A 60 -9.58 3.38 -11.35
CA GLY A 60 -9.16 2.36 -10.38
C GLY A 60 -9.70 2.58 -8.95
N TRP A 61 -10.31 3.72 -8.66
CA TRP A 61 -10.62 4.13 -7.28
C TRP A 61 -11.59 3.19 -6.57
N SER A 62 -12.69 2.81 -7.22
CA SER A 62 -13.69 1.90 -6.64
C SER A 62 -13.08 0.54 -6.30
N TYR A 63 -12.26 -0.01 -7.20
CA TYR A 63 -11.57 -1.28 -7.00
C TYR A 63 -10.58 -1.25 -5.84
N GLN A 64 -9.85 -0.14 -5.67
CA GLN A 64 -8.89 0.03 -4.57
C GLN A 64 -9.60 0.20 -3.23
N THR A 65 -10.62 1.06 -3.17
CA THR A 65 -11.32 1.41 -1.93
C THR A 65 -12.11 0.25 -1.33
N GLN A 66 -12.55 -0.72 -2.14
CA GLN A 66 -13.28 -1.90 -1.67
C GLN A 66 -12.40 -2.98 -1.03
N ARG A 67 -11.06 -2.88 -1.14
CA ARG A 67 -10.16 -3.90 -0.57
C ARG A 67 -10.23 -3.95 0.95
N GLN A 68 -10.20 -5.17 1.46
CA GLN A 68 -10.28 -5.46 2.88
C GLN A 68 -8.92 -5.95 3.42
N PRO A 69 -8.62 -5.69 4.70
CA PRO A 69 -7.44 -6.25 5.33
C PRO A 69 -7.47 -7.78 5.33
N ASN A 70 -6.28 -8.38 5.30
CA ASN A 70 -6.11 -9.83 5.46
C ASN A 70 -5.62 -10.17 6.88
N VAL A 71 -5.38 -11.47 7.12
CA VAL A 71 -4.95 -12.00 8.42
C VAL A 71 -3.70 -11.32 8.98
N THR A 72 -2.76 -10.93 8.12
CA THR A 72 -1.52 -10.26 8.55
C THR A 72 -1.80 -8.89 9.13
N HIS A 73 -2.67 -8.10 8.49
CA HIS A 73 -3.07 -6.79 8.99
C HIS A 73 -3.78 -6.88 10.35
N TYR A 74 -4.75 -7.79 10.48
CA TYR A 74 -5.45 -8.00 11.76
C TYR A 74 -4.52 -8.51 12.86
N THR A 75 -3.55 -9.36 12.52
CA THR A 75 -2.56 -9.85 13.48
C THR A 75 -1.70 -8.72 14.01
N LEU A 76 -1.22 -7.83 13.13
CA LEU A 76 -0.43 -6.67 13.52
C LEU A 76 -1.25 -5.70 14.38
N ALA A 77 -2.50 -5.42 14.03
CA ALA A 77 -3.41 -4.61 14.86
C ALA A 77 -3.59 -5.21 16.26
N ASN A 78 -3.82 -6.52 16.36
CA ASN A 78 -3.95 -7.23 17.65
C ASN A 78 -2.64 -7.24 18.45
N TRP A 79 -1.47 -7.27 17.80
CA TRP A 79 -0.19 -7.17 18.50
C TRP A 79 0.09 -5.77 19.02
N GLU A 80 -0.30 -4.74 18.27
CA GLU A 80 -0.29 -3.35 18.73
C GLU A 80 -1.20 -3.16 19.95
N ASP A 81 -2.44 -3.66 19.90
CA ASP A 81 -3.41 -3.55 21.00
C ASP A 81 -2.90 -4.22 22.28
N LYS A 82 -2.16 -5.33 22.14
CA LYS A 82 -1.46 -6.02 23.24
C LYS A 82 -0.16 -5.36 23.69
N GLY A 83 0.16 -4.17 23.18
CA GLY A 83 1.36 -3.41 23.52
C GLY A 83 2.68 -4.04 23.04
N LYS A 84 2.63 -4.98 22.09
CA LYS A 84 3.83 -5.67 21.58
C LYS A 84 4.55 -4.88 20.51
N ILE A 85 3.83 -4.07 19.74
CA ILE A 85 4.37 -3.19 18.69
C ILE A 85 4.44 -1.77 19.22
N SER A 86 5.61 -1.14 19.18
CA SER A 86 5.79 0.29 19.49
C SER A 86 5.53 1.19 18.31
N CYS A 87 5.83 0.72 17.11
CA CYS A 87 5.69 1.50 15.88
C CYS A 87 5.49 0.58 14.69
N LEU A 88 4.51 0.91 13.85
CA LEU A 88 4.28 0.32 12.55
C LEU A 88 4.49 1.40 11.50
N VAL A 89 5.52 1.24 10.67
CA VAL A 89 5.76 2.07 9.50
C VAL A 89 5.31 1.30 8.26
N THR A 90 4.57 1.95 7.37
CA THR A 90 4.15 1.35 6.11
C THR A 90 4.58 2.18 4.92
N GLN A 91 5.06 1.51 3.87
CA GLN A 91 5.30 2.11 2.56
C GLN A 91 4.04 2.13 1.68
N ASN A 92 2.95 1.51 2.14
CA ASN A 92 1.72 1.35 1.37
C ASN A 92 0.82 2.57 1.51
N VAL A 93 0.12 2.89 0.43
CA VAL A 93 -0.91 3.96 0.37
C VAL A 93 -2.33 3.39 0.31
N ASP A 94 -2.52 2.13 0.69
CA ASP A 94 -3.77 1.36 0.52
C ASP A 94 -4.75 1.47 1.69
N ARG A 95 -4.33 2.08 2.82
CA ARG A 95 -5.09 2.24 4.06
C ARG A 95 -5.54 0.93 4.73
N LEU A 96 -5.00 -0.23 4.35
CA LEU A 96 -5.46 -1.51 4.91
C LEU A 96 -5.09 -1.69 6.38
N HIS A 97 -3.97 -1.13 6.85
CA HIS A 97 -3.64 -1.09 8.29
C HIS A 97 -4.65 -0.27 9.11
N HIS A 98 -5.16 0.83 8.56
CA HIS A 98 -6.23 1.59 9.22
C HIS A 98 -7.52 0.77 9.29
N LYS A 99 -7.89 0.12 8.19
CA LYS A 99 -9.09 -0.72 8.12
C LYS A 99 -9.02 -1.94 9.05
N SER A 100 -7.83 -2.47 9.35
CA SER A 100 -7.65 -3.54 10.33
C SER A 100 -7.70 -3.09 11.78
N GLY A 101 -7.78 -1.78 12.03
CA GLY A 101 -7.84 -1.21 13.37
C GLY A 101 -6.50 -0.84 13.99
N SER A 102 -5.40 -0.84 13.21
CA SER A 102 -4.12 -0.30 13.70
C SER A 102 -4.24 1.21 13.92
N LYS A 103 -3.64 1.72 15.00
CA LYS A 103 -3.81 3.10 15.48
C LYS A 103 -2.54 3.94 15.36
N LYS A 104 -1.37 3.37 15.65
CA LYS A 104 -0.06 4.05 15.64
C LYS A 104 0.71 3.68 14.37
N ILE A 105 0.20 4.17 13.26
CA ILE A 105 0.76 3.94 11.92
C ILE A 105 1.56 5.18 11.49
N VAL A 106 2.75 4.98 10.97
CA VAL A 106 3.50 5.97 10.21
C VAL A 106 3.41 5.61 8.73
N GLU A 107 2.69 6.40 7.95
CA GLU A 107 2.60 6.27 6.49
C GLU A 107 3.79 7.00 5.86
N LEU A 108 4.76 6.25 5.31
CA LEU A 108 5.99 6.84 4.75
C LEU A 108 5.75 7.51 3.39
N HIS A 109 4.76 7.05 2.63
CA HIS A 109 4.37 7.54 1.32
C HIS A 109 2.91 8.01 1.36
#